data_AF-A0A2R5L2G7-F1
#
_entry.id   AF-A0A2R5L2G7-F1
#
_cell.length_a   1.000
_cell.length_b   1.000
_cell.length_c   1.000
_cell.angle_alpha   90.00
_cell.angle_beta   90.00
_cell.angle_gamma   90.00
#
_symmetry.space_group_name_H-M   'P 1'
#
loop_
_entity.id
_entity.type
_entity.pdbx_description
1 polymer ?
#
loop_
_entity_poly.entity_id
_entity_poly.type
_entity_poly.pdbx_seq_one_letter_code
_entity_poly.pdbx_strand_id
1 'polypeptide(L)'
;MIKIYNTLTRRLEVFKPIEEGKVKMYVCGPTVYNYIHIGNARPAIFFDTVRRYFEYRDYKVTYVQNFTDVDDKMIEKAKVEGVTVKDIADKYISAYLEDTKKNKS
;
A
#
# COMPACT_ATOMS: atom_id res chain seq x y z
N MET A 1 15.46 -10.29 -17.83
CA MET A 1 14.84 -9.00 -18.15
C MET A 1 13.43 -8.98 -17.54
N ILE A 2 13.10 -7.97 -16.74
CA ILE A 2 11.78 -7.86 -16.10
C ILE A 2 10.78 -7.27 -17.11
N LYS A 3 9.58 -7.85 -17.20
CA LYS A 3 8.46 -7.31 -17.98
C LYS A 3 7.27 -7.06 -17.06
N ILE A 4 6.60 -5.92 -17.24
CA ILE A 4 5.45 -5.52 -16.44
C ILE A 4 4.29 -5.21 -17.40
N TYR A 5 3.09 -5.61 -17.01
CA TYR A 5 1.89 -5.21 -17.74
C TYR A 5 1.59 -3.75 -17.44
N ASN A 6 1.71 -2.89 -18.45
CA ASN A 6 1.47 -1.46 -18.33
C ASN A 6 0.01 -1.15 -18.66
N THR A 7 -0.78 -0.77 -17.65
CA THR A 7 -2.21 -0.46 -17.83
C THR A 7 -2.46 0.70 -18.80
N LEU A 8 -1.54 1.67 -18.91
CA LEU A 8 -1.66 2.81 -19.84
C LEU A 8 -1.64 2.35 -21.30
N THR A 9 -0.81 1.35 -21.62
CA THR A 9 -0.61 0.86 -22.99
C THR A 9 -1.27 -0.50 -23.24
N ARG A 10 -1.80 -1.15 -22.20
CA ARG A 10 -2.47 -2.46 -22.20
C ARG A 10 -1.62 -3.58 -22.80
N ARG A 11 -0.31 -3.57 -22.51
CA ARG A 11 0.63 -4.57 -23.02
C ARG A 11 1.74 -4.85 -22.02
N LEU A 12 2.41 -5.99 -22.21
CA LEU A 12 3.65 -6.32 -21.49
C LEU A 12 4.80 -5.50 -22.05
N GLU A 13 5.43 -4.70 -21.20
CA GLU A 13 6.57 -3.86 -21.57
C GLU A 13 7.80 -4.24 -20.76
N VAL A 14 8.98 -4.03 -21.34
CA VAL A 14 10.25 -4.20 -20.61
C VAL A 14 10.35 -3.10 -19.57
N PHE A 15 10.52 -3.49 -18.30
CA PHE A 15 10.78 -2.53 -17.24
C PHE A 15 12.16 -1.90 -17.45
N LYS A 16 12.19 -0.56 -17.49
CA LYS A 16 13.40 0.24 -17.53
C LYS A 16 13.32 1.26 -16.40
N PRO A 17 14.24 1.25 -15.43
CA PRO A 17 14.19 2.21 -14.34
C PRO A 17 14.50 3.62 -14.86
N ILE A 18 14.00 4.64 -14.17
CA ILE A 18 14.34 6.05 -14.47
C ILE A 18 15.81 6.33 -14.14
N GLU A 19 16.30 5.74 -13.05
CA GLU A 19 17.70 5.80 -12.62
C GLU A 19 18.23 4.36 -12.49
N GLU A 20 19.36 4.07 -13.11
CA GLU A 20 19.93 2.72 -13.16
C GLU A 20 20.05 2.10 -11.75
N GLY A 21 19.63 0.84 -11.62
CA GLY A 21 19.62 0.12 -10.34
C GLY A 21 18.63 0.63 -9.29
N LYS A 22 17.78 1.64 -9.57
CA LYS A 22 16.81 2.17 -8.59
C LYS A 22 15.36 2.10 -9.09
N VAL A 23 14.47 1.68 -8.20
CA VAL A 23 13.02 1.63 -8.44
C VAL A 23 12.30 2.54 -7.46
N LYS A 24 11.43 3.41 -7.97
CA LYS A 24 10.50 4.19 -7.14
C LYS A 24 9.10 3.65 -7.38
N MET A 25 8.44 3.18 -6.33
CA MET A 25 7.11 2.58 -6.38
C MET A 25 6.17 3.31 -5.41
N TYR A 26 5.06 3.82 -5.95
CA TYR A 26 3.95 4.36 -5.16
C TYR A 26 2.76 3.41 -5.29
N VAL A 27 2.17 3.05 -4.16
CA VAL A 27 0.97 2.21 -4.09
C VAL A 27 -0.06 2.92 -3.22
N CYS A 28 -1.26 3.13 -3.75
CA CYS A 28 -2.37 3.67 -2.96
C CYS A 28 -2.64 2.74 -1.77
N GLY A 29 -2.60 3.28 -0.56
CA GLY A 29 -2.92 2.54 0.65
C GLY A 29 -4.41 2.60 1.02
N PRO A 30 -4.77 2.04 2.18
CA PRO A 30 -6.17 1.89 2.57
C PRO A 30 -6.77 3.18 3.15
N THR A 31 -8.10 3.28 3.07
CA THR A 31 -8.88 4.18 3.93
C THR A 31 -9.04 3.56 5.31
N VAL A 32 -8.56 4.23 6.35
CA VAL A 32 -8.41 3.69 7.71
C VAL A 32 -9.65 3.94 8.57
N TYR A 33 -10.80 3.47 8.10
CA TYR A 33 -12.08 3.58 8.81
C TYR A 33 -12.51 2.28 9.51
N ASN A 34 -11.86 1.15 9.23
CA ASN A 34 -12.15 -0.14 9.85
C ASN A 34 -10.94 -1.10 9.81
N TYR A 35 -11.05 -2.25 10.49
CA TYR A 35 -10.08 -3.33 10.41
C TYR A 35 -9.93 -3.84 8.98
N ILE A 36 -8.71 -4.23 8.62
CA ILE A 36 -8.44 -4.81 7.32
C ILE A 36 -9.14 -6.18 7.19
N HIS A 37 -9.82 -6.40 6.07
CA HIS A 37 -10.34 -7.71 5.71
C HIS A 37 -9.51 -8.33 4.59
N ILE A 38 -9.69 -9.63 4.34
CA ILE A 38 -8.88 -10.40 3.38
C ILE A 38 -8.82 -9.75 1.98
N GLY A 39 -9.92 -9.14 1.51
CA GLY A 39 -9.95 -8.40 0.25
C GLY A 39 -8.97 -7.21 0.19
N ASN A 40 -8.80 -6.49 1.29
CA ASN A 40 -7.90 -5.33 1.39
C ASN A 40 -6.45 -5.75 1.70
N ALA A 41 -6.23 -6.98 2.19
CA ALA A 41 -4.90 -7.53 2.40
C ALA A 41 -4.19 -7.91 1.09
N ARG A 42 -4.96 -8.29 0.05
CA ARG A 42 -4.41 -8.74 -1.24
C ARG A 42 -3.47 -7.71 -1.90
N PRO A 43 -3.83 -6.41 -2.04
CA PRO A 43 -2.91 -5.41 -2.60
C PRO A 43 -1.62 -5.29 -1.79
N ALA A 44 -1.70 -5.27 -0.45
CA ALA A 44 -0.53 -5.17 0.42
C ALA A 44 0.45 -6.32 0.20
N ILE A 45 -0.05 -7.56 0.15
CA ILE A 45 0.77 -8.76 -0.09
C ILE A 45 1.34 -8.76 -1.51
N PHE A 46 0.52 -8.42 -2.51
CA PHE A 46 0.95 -8.44 -3.90
C PHE A 46 2.06 -7.42 -4.17
N PHE A 47 1.90 -6.18 -3.74
CA PHE A 47 2.91 -5.14 -3.96
C PHE A 47 4.16 -5.32 -3.10
N ASP A 48 4.03 -5.93 -1.93
CA ASP A 48 5.19 -6.38 -1.16
C ASP A 48 5.97 -7.48 -1.90
N THR A 49 5.28 -8.44 -2.49
CA THR A 49 5.90 -9.47 -3.35
C THR A 49 6.63 -8.85 -4.53
N VAL A 50 6.03 -7.84 -5.19
CA VAL A 50 6.67 -7.10 -6.27
C VAL A 50 7.92 -6.36 -5.77
N ARG A 51 7.85 -5.68 -4.63
CA ARG A 51 9.00 -5.00 -3.99
C ARG A 51 10.13 -5.97 -3.72
N ARG A 52 9.85 -7.08 -3.02
CA ARG A 52 10.84 -8.12 -2.67
C ARG A 52 11.45 -8.75 -3.92
N TYR A 53 10.68 -8.91 -4.99
CA TYR A 53 11.22 -9.39 -6.27
C TYR A 53 12.20 -8.39 -6.88
N PHE A 54 11.92 -7.08 -6.87
CA PHE A 54 12.89 -6.09 -7.33
C PHE A 54 14.16 -6.07 -6.48
N GLU A 55 14.03 -6.15 -5.15
CA GLU A 55 15.16 -6.22 -4.23
C GLU A 55 16.02 -7.48 -4.47
N TYR A 56 15.38 -8.64 -4.67
CA TYR A 56 16.05 -9.88 -5.06
C TYR A 56 16.82 -9.76 -6.39
N ARG A 57 16.40 -8.83 -7.25
CA ARG A 57 17.05 -8.53 -8.54
C ARG A 57 18.08 -7.40 -8.44
N ASP A 58 18.57 -7.12 -7.23
CA ASP A 58 19.59 -6.13 -6.89
C ASP A 58 19.18 -4.66 -7.12
N TYR A 59 17.87 -4.38 -7.22
CA TYR A 59 17.40 -3.00 -7.27
C TYR A 59 17.30 -2.40 -5.87
N LYS A 60 17.73 -1.14 -5.74
CA LYS A 60 17.36 -0.32 -4.58
C LYS A 60 15.95 0.21 -4.76
N VAL A 61 15.01 -0.29 -3.96
CA VAL A 61 13.59 0.08 -4.05
C VAL A 61 13.24 1.15 -3.02
N THR A 62 12.67 2.26 -3.48
CA THR A 62 11.94 3.22 -2.64
C THR A 62 10.45 2.94 -2.78
N TYR A 63 9.87 2.36 -1.73
CA TYR A 63 8.44 2.03 -1.66
C TYR A 63 7.70 3.05 -0.80
N VAL A 64 6.67 3.68 -1.37
CA VAL A 64 5.82 4.67 -0.68
C VAL A 64 4.37 4.21 -0.75
N GLN A 65 3.71 4.22 0.40
CA GLN A 65 2.29 3.94 0.55
C GLN A 65 1.69 4.99 1.48
N ASN A 66 0.55 5.56 1.09
CA ASN A 66 -0.18 6.52 1.91
C ASN A 66 -1.19 5.82 2.84
N PHE A 67 -1.75 6.57 3.78
CA PHE A 67 -3.02 6.22 4.40
C PHE A 67 -4.04 7.30 4.02
N THR A 68 -5.27 6.90 3.73
CA THR A 68 -6.37 7.86 3.61
C THR A 68 -7.01 7.96 5.00
N ASP A 69 -6.60 8.98 5.74
CA ASP A 69 -6.91 9.25 7.14
C ASP A 69 -8.04 10.28 7.33
N VAL A 70 -8.58 10.80 6.21
CA VAL A 70 -9.78 11.63 6.17
C VAL A 70 -10.63 11.22 4.96
N ASP A 71 -11.87 10.82 5.21
CA ASP A 71 -12.86 10.40 4.21
C ASP A 71 -14.27 10.52 4.81
N ASP A 72 -15.30 10.66 3.98
CA ASP A 72 -16.69 10.80 4.42
C ASP A 72 -17.12 9.64 5.34
N LYS A 73 -16.66 8.41 5.08
CA LYS A 73 -16.95 7.24 5.93
C LYS A 73 -16.36 7.36 7.32
N MET A 74 -15.21 8.03 7.45
CA MET A 74 -14.56 8.25 8.74
C MET A 74 -15.28 9.34 9.53
N ILE A 75 -15.75 10.39 8.85
CA ILE A 75 -16.54 11.47 9.46
C ILE A 75 -17.85 10.90 10.05
N GLU A 76 -18.58 10.08 9.29
CA GLU A 76 -19.81 9.47 9.78
C GLU A 76 -19.56 8.51 10.94
N LYS A 77 -18.48 7.71 10.88
CA LYS A 77 -18.10 6.81 11.97
C LYS A 77 -17.72 7.56 13.26
N ALA A 78 -16.93 8.62 13.13
CA ALA A 78 -16.53 9.47 14.25
C ALA A 78 -17.75 10.08 14.97
N LYS A 79 -18.76 10.54 14.22
CA LYS A 79 -20.04 11.02 14.77
C LYS A 79 -20.79 9.94 15.53
N VAL A 80 -20.87 8.72 14.98
CA VAL A 80 -21.57 7.58 15.63
C VAL A 80 -20.86 7.12 16.90
N GLU A 81 -19.53 7.09 16.90
CA GLU A 81 -18.73 6.64 18.05
C GLU A 81 -18.45 7.74 19.08
N GLY A 82 -18.76 9.01 18.78
CA GLY A 82 -18.52 10.14 19.67
C GLY A 82 -17.04 10.49 19.85
N VAL A 83 -16.21 10.22 18.84
CA VAL A 83 -14.74 10.42 18.84
C VAL A 83 -14.32 11.32 17.67
N THR A 84 -13.04 11.68 17.59
CA THR A 84 -12.53 12.45 16.43
C THR A 84 -12.18 11.53 15.26
N VAL A 85 -12.15 12.09 14.03
CA VAL A 85 -11.66 11.37 12.84
C VAL A 85 -10.22 10.89 13.03
N LYS A 86 -9.41 11.68 13.75
CA LYS A 86 -8.03 11.32 14.08
C LYS A 86 -7.96 10.09 14.99
N ASP A 87 -8.84 9.98 15.99
CA ASP A 87 -8.89 8.80 16.87
C ASP A 87 -9.22 7.52 16.08
N ILE A 88 -10.14 7.63 15.11
CA ILE A 88 -10.46 6.54 14.18
C ILE A 88 -9.23 6.18 13.33
N ALA A 89 -8.58 7.17 12.73
CA ALA A 89 -7.40 6.97 11.89
C ALA A 89 -6.27 6.30 12.67
N ASP A 90 -5.89 6.83 13.83
CA ASP A 90 -4.79 6.33 14.65
C ASP A 90 -5.02 4.87 15.08
N LYS A 91 -6.26 4.54 15.48
CA LYS A 91 -6.67 3.18 15.84
C LYS A 91 -6.49 2.20 14.67
N TYR A 92 -7.00 2.55 13.49
CA TYR A 92 -7.00 1.64 12.34
C TYR A 92 -5.67 1.62 11.58
N ILE A 93 -4.88 2.68 11.62
CA ILE A 93 -3.48 2.67 11.19
C ILE A 93 -2.69 1.70 12.05
N SER A 94 -2.83 1.78 13.38
CA SER A 94 -2.13 0.88 14.31
C SER A 94 -2.50 -0.58 14.04
N ALA A 95 -3.79 -0.88 13.91
CA ALA A 95 -4.26 -2.22 13.56
C ALA A 95 -3.72 -2.71 12.20
N TYR A 96 -3.76 -1.87 11.17
CA TYR A 96 -3.20 -2.21 9.85
C TYR A 96 -1.70 -2.52 9.93
N LEU A 97 -0.94 -1.73 10.69
CA LEU A 97 0.50 -1.95 10.86
C LEU A 97 0.79 -3.24 11.63
N GLU A 98 -0.03 -3.63 12.60
CA GLU A 98 0.08 -4.92 13.29
C GLU A 98 -0.19 -6.09 12.35
N ASP A 99 -1.26 -6.01 11.56
CA ASP A 99 -1.65 -7.07 10.62
C ASP A 99 -0.65 -7.24 9.47
N THR A 100 -0.02 -6.14 9.03
CA THR A 100 0.98 -6.16 7.94
C THR A 100 2.42 -6.31 8.41
N LYS A 101 2.73 -6.11 9.70
CA LYS A 101 4.08 -6.26 10.27
C LYS A 101 4.66 -7.66 10.06
N LYS A 102 3.82 -8.69 10.05
CA LYS A 102 4.26 -10.09 9.84
C LYS A 102 4.80 -10.36 8.43
N ASN A 103 4.60 -9.45 7.47
CA ASN A 103 5.08 -9.60 6.10
C ASN A 103 6.46 -8.94 5.85
N LYS A 104 7.12 -8.41 6.89
CA LYS A 104 8.43 -7.74 6.79
C LYS A 104 9.63 -8.64 7.16
N SER A 105 9.51 -9.96 7.04
CA SER A 105 10.64 -10.89 7.20
C SER A 105 11.52 -10.95 5.96
#